data_AF-A0A7S0GV91-F1
#
_entry.id   AF-A0A7S0GV91-F1
#
_cell.length_a   1.000
_cell.length_b   1.000
_cell.length_c   1.000
_cell.angle_alpha   90.00
_cell.angle_beta   90.00
_cell.angle_gamma   90.00
#
_symmetry.space_group_name_H-M   'P 1'
#
loop_
_entity.id
_entity.type
_entity.pdbx_description
1 polymer ?
#
loop_
_entity_poly.entity_id
_entity_poly.type
_entity_poly.pdbx_seq_one_letter_code
_entity_poly.pdbx_strand_id
1 'polypeptide(L)'
;SPSFSVPGASTLEVGDFAKLDLGRTERTGLPEVVWGPGKTPAQILQIMLALRDRQNAVMATRVDPEKFDAIEHLWNETNAANTGCLLEYDHVSRVALLKRDAEHEKDAPKRVPVPGVLLVLTAGTADLAVAQEAATTARAMGV
;
A
#
# COMPACT_ATOMS: atom_id res chain seq x y z
N SER A 1 -10.08 -9.83 31.38
CA SER A 1 -11.08 -10.05 30.32
C SER A 1 -10.61 -11.18 29.44
N PRO A 2 -11.42 -12.21 29.13
CA PRO A 2 -10.93 -13.31 28.32
C PRO A 2 -10.78 -12.83 26.87
N SER A 3 -9.58 -12.99 26.32
CA SER A 3 -9.27 -12.72 24.93
C SER A 3 -9.85 -13.84 24.07
N PHE A 4 -10.77 -13.49 23.17
CA PHE A 4 -11.17 -14.38 22.09
C PHE A 4 -10.09 -14.34 21.02
N SER A 5 -9.29 -15.41 20.92
CA SER A 5 -8.41 -15.64 19.78
C SER A 5 -9.19 -16.42 18.73
N VAL A 6 -9.37 -15.82 17.55
CA VAL A 6 -9.91 -16.52 16.38
C VAL A 6 -8.73 -17.28 15.72
N PRO A 7 -8.79 -18.61 15.57
CA PRO A 7 -7.72 -19.37 14.92
C PRO A 7 -7.60 -18.92 13.45
N GLY A 8 -6.42 -18.42 13.06
CA GLY A 8 -6.10 -18.04 11.68
C GLY A 8 -5.75 -16.57 11.45
N ALA A 9 -5.96 -15.68 12.42
CA ALA A 9 -5.51 -14.28 12.30
C ALA A 9 -4.01 -14.17 12.64
N SER A 10 -3.14 -14.21 11.64
CA SER A 10 -1.74 -13.81 11.83
C SER A 10 -1.67 -12.28 11.82
N THR A 11 -1.19 -11.69 12.91
CA THR A 11 -0.94 -10.25 12.99
C THR A 11 0.55 -9.99 13.12
N LEU A 12 1.05 -8.97 12.43
CA LEU A 12 2.44 -8.52 12.52
C LEU A 12 2.49 -7.19 13.27
N GLU A 13 3.30 -7.12 14.32
CA GLU A 13 3.59 -5.85 15.00
C GLU A 13 4.73 -5.14 14.28
N VAL A 14 4.52 -3.86 13.98
CA VAL A 14 5.53 -2.98 13.40
C VAL A 14 5.80 -1.87 14.41
N GLY A 15 6.87 -2.05 15.18
CA GLY A 15 7.13 -1.25 16.38
C GLY A 15 5.93 -1.25 17.34
N ASP A 16 5.81 -0.18 18.13
CA ASP A 16 4.73 -0.02 19.12
C ASP A 16 3.50 0.73 18.58
N PHE A 17 3.41 0.94 17.26
CA PHE A 17 2.46 1.88 16.66
C PHE A 17 1.55 1.28 15.59
N ALA A 18 1.79 0.05 15.14
CA ALA A 18 0.94 -0.62 14.17
C ALA A 18 0.87 -2.13 14.41
N LYS A 19 -0.35 -2.66 14.26
CA LYS A 19 -0.63 -4.09 14.23
C LYS A 19 -1.33 -4.40 12.91
N LEU A 20 -0.62 -5.10 12.03
CA LEU A 20 -1.04 -5.41 10.66
C LEU A 20 -1.86 -6.69 10.65
N ASP A 21 -3.03 -6.69 10.00
CA ASP A 21 -3.88 -7.87 9.84
C ASP A 21 -3.49 -8.64 8.57
N LEU A 22 -2.55 -9.57 8.71
CA LEU A 22 -2.02 -10.33 7.58
C LEU A 22 -3.04 -11.33 7.00
N GLY A 23 -4.10 -11.68 7.75
CA GLY A 23 -5.18 -12.54 7.27
C GLY A 23 -6.21 -11.82 6.40
N ARG A 24 -6.09 -10.50 6.22
CA ARG A 24 -7.08 -9.69 5.50
C ARG A 24 -7.20 -10.07 4.02
N THR A 25 -6.07 -10.27 3.34
CA THR A 25 -6.05 -10.62 1.92
C THR A 25 -6.76 -11.93 1.66
N GLU A 26 -6.50 -12.96 2.46
CA GLU A 26 -7.14 -14.28 2.33
C GLU A 26 -8.64 -14.22 2.56
N ARG A 27 -9.09 -13.37 3.49
CA ARG A 27 -10.51 -13.25 3.86
C ARG A 27 -11.32 -12.34 2.93
N THR A 28 -10.70 -11.32 2.34
CA THR A 28 -11.42 -10.26 1.62
C THR A 28 -11.00 -10.10 0.16
N GLY A 29 -9.92 -10.76 -0.26
CA GLY A 29 -9.30 -10.54 -1.57
C GLY A 29 -8.62 -9.17 -1.72
N LEU A 30 -8.60 -8.35 -0.66
CA LEU A 30 -8.05 -7.00 -0.69
C LEU A 30 -6.73 -6.93 0.09
N PRO A 31 -5.68 -6.28 -0.47
CA PRO A 31 -4.48 -5.99 0.28
C PRO A 31 -4.78 -5.00 1.41
N GLU A 32 -3.97 -5.06 2.46
CA GLU A 32 -3.92 -4.05 3.50
C GLU A 32 -3.39 -2.72 2.95
N VAL A 33 -4.01 -1.61 3.34
CA VAL A 33 -3.68 -0.25 2.92
C VAL A 33 -3.33 0.57 4.16
N VAL A 34 -2.25 1.34 4.08
CA VAL A 34 -1.78 2.19 5.18
C VAL A 34 -2.61 3.47 5.23
N TRP A 35 -3.27 3.71 6.37
CA TRP A 35 -3.93 4.98 6.64
C TRP A 35 -2.90 6.03 7.08
N GLY A 36 -2.60 7.00 6.22
CA GLY A 36 -1.59 8.05 6.45
C GLY A 36 -1.89 9.09 7.54
N PRO A 37 -3.15 9.52 7.77
CA PRO A 37 -3.47 10.51 8.80
C PRO A 37 -3.09 10.03 10.21
N GLY A 38 -2.51 10.94 11.00
CA GLY A 38 -2.03 10.65 12.36
C GLY A 38 -0.72 9.87 12.45
N LYS A 39 -0.14 9.40 11.33
CA LYS A 39 1.17 8.74 11.29
C LYS A 39 2.28 9.69 10.86
N THR A 40 3.48 9.44 11.39
CA THR A 40 4.72 10.11 10.96
C THR A 40 5.23 9.53 9.63
N PRO A 41 6.06 10.27 8.87
CA PRO A 41 6.73 9.75 7.67
C PRO A 41 7.42 8.40 7.91
N ALA A 42 8.21 8.31 8.99
CA ALA A 42 8.93 7.09 9.34
C ALA A 42 8.00 5.90 9.63
N GLN A 43 6.90 6.12 10.36
CA GLN A 43 5.91 5.08 10.64
C GLN A 43 5.25 4.56 9.36
N ILE A 44 4.89 5.47 8.44
CA ILE A 44 4.29 5.09 7.15
C ILE A 44 5.28 4.23 6.37
N LEU A 45 6.52 4.70 6.22
CA LEU A 45 7.54 3.97 5.47
C LEU A 45 7.82 2.58 6.09
N GLN A 46 7.95 2.49 7.42
CA GLN A 46 8.19 1.22 8.11
C GLN A 46 7.04 0.22 7.89
N ILE A 47 5.79 0.69 7.92
CA ILE A 47 4.64 -0.18 7.63
C ILE A 47 4.66 -0.62 6.16
N MET A 48 4.92 0.29 5.24
CA MET A 48 4.97 -0.02 3.80
C MET A 48 6.04 -1.08 3.51
N LEU A 49 7.24 -0.92 4.10
CA LEU A 49 8.33 -1.89 3.99
C LEU A 49 7.97 -3.23 4.62
N ALA A 50 7.27 -3.28 5.75
CA ALA A 50 6.84 -4.53 6.39
C ALA A 50 5.81 -5.31 5.54
N LEU A 51 5.00 -4.60 4.76
CA LEU A 51 3.98 -5.19 3.88
C LEU A 51 4.52 -5.61 2.50
N ARG A 52 5.64 -5.02 2.03
CA ARG A 52 6.18 -5.22 0.67
C ARG A 52 6.45 -6.67 0.30
N ASP A 53 6.86 -7.50 1.27
CA ASP A 53 7.23 -8.90 1.00
C ASP A 53 6.00 -9.81 0.84
N ARG A 54 4.81 -9.30 1.18
CA ARG A 54 3.54 -10.04 1.22
C ARG A 54 2.55 -9.56 0.17
N GLN A 55 2.79 -8.39 -0.41
CA GLN A 55 1.90 -7.72 -1.35
C GLN A 55 2.70 -7.24 -2.56
N ASN A 56 2.15 -7.37 -3.77
CA ASN A 56 2.87 -6.90 -4.97
C ASN A 56 2.96 -5.37 -5.02
N ALA A 57 2.03 -4.70 -4.34
CA ALA A 57 2.00 -3.26 -4.17
C ALA A 57 1.41 -2.91 -2.81
N VAL A 58 1.98 -1.91 -2.16
CA VAL A 58 1.52 -1.37 -0.87
C VAL A 58 1.15 0.10 -1.06
N MET A 59 -0.04 0.47 -0.63
CA MET A 59 -0.54 1.84 -0.72
C MET A 59 -0.56 2.49 0.66
N ALA A 60 -0.20 3.77 0.72
CA ALA A 60 -0.55 4.66 1.81
C ALA A 60 -1.46 5.77 1.28
N THR A 61 -2.66 5.93 1.87
CA THR A 61 -3.66 6.90 1.42
C THR A 61 -3.67 8.15 2.30
N ARG A 62 -4.11 9.27 1.71
CA ARG A 62 -4.20 10.58 2.38
C ARG A 62 -2.86 11.04 2.96
N VAL A 63 -1.81 10.86 2.18
CA VAL A 63 -0.47 11.35 2.49
C VAL A 63 -0.32 12.71 1.83
N ASP A 64 -0.24 13.79 2.63
CA ASP A 64 -0.04 15.13 2.07
C ASP A 64 1.35 15.29 1.45
N PRO A 65 1.56 16.19 0.46
CA PRO A 65 2.81 16.27 -0.29
C PRO A 65 4.05 16.44 0.59
N GLU A 66 4.01 17.35 1.56
CA GLU A 66 5.12 17.58 2.51
C GLU A 66 5.48 16.31 3.31
N LYS A 67 4.47 15.49 3.60
CA LYS A 67 4.66 14.20 4.28
C LYS A 67 5.28 13.18 3.33
N PHE A 68 4.89 13.18 2.06
CA PHE A 68 5.50 12.33 1.04
C PHE A 68 6.96 12.71 0.80
N ASP A 69 7.30 13.99 0.69
CA ASP A 69 8.68 14.45 0.51
C ASP A 69 9.58 13.91 1.64
N ALA A 70 9.11 13.98 2.89
CA ALA A 70 9.81 13.40 4.03
C ALA A 70 9.92 11.87 3.97
N ILE A 71 8.91 11.17 3.44
CA ILE A 71 8.98 9.72 3.19
C ILE A 71 10.01 9.41 2.11
N GLU A 72 10.05 10.18 1.02
CA GLU A 72 10.98 9.99 -0.10
C GLU A 72 12.43 10.25 0.34
N HIS A 73 12.67 11.26 1.17
CA HIS A 73 13.99 11.47 1.79
C HIS A 73 14.43 10.26 2.61
N LEU A 74 13.58 9.77 3.53
CA LEU A 74 13.87 8.58 4.35
C LEU A 74 14.05 7.32 3.50
N TRP A 75 13.25 7.17 2.44
CA TRP A 75 13.39 6.11 1.46
C TRP A 75 14.79 6.15 0.88
N ASN A 76 15.21 7.26 0.28
CA ASN A 76 16.51 7.41 -0.37
C ASN A 76 17.71 7.17 0.57
N GLU A 77 17.59 7.50 1.86
CA GLU A 77 18.62 7.20 2.87
C GLU A 77 18.76 5.68 3.16
N THR A 78 17.67 4.93 3.00
CA THR A 78 17.59 3.50 3.34
C THR A 78 17.99 2.61 2.15
N ASN A 79 19.22 2.78 1.64
CA ASN A 79 19.72 2.09 0.42
C ASN A 79 19.38 0.59 0.33
N ALA A 80 19.44 -0.16 1.44
CA ALA A 80 19.15 -1.61 1.44
C ALA A 80 17.65 -1.95 1.33
N ALA A 81 16.77 -1.06 1.78
CA ALA A 81 15.32 -1.29 1.74
C ALA A 81 14.72 -0.99 0.35
N ASN A 82 15.43 -0.23 -0.48
CA ASN A 82 14.92 0.25 -1.77
C ASN A 82 15.20 -0.70 -2.93
N THR A 83 16.17 -1.61 -2.78
CA THR A 83 16.54 -2.52 -3.85
C THR A 83 15.33 -3.32 -4.34
N GLY A 84 15.09 -3.27 -5.66
CA GLY A 84 14.01 -4.00 -6.33
C GLY A 84 12.63 -3.37 -6.21
N CYS A 85 12.52 -2.13 -5.73
CA CYS A 85 11.26 -1.45 -5.51
C CYS A 85 11.30 0.03 -5.94
N LEU A 86 10.13 0.56 -6.27
CA LEU A 86 9.88 1.96 -6.60
C LEU A 86 8.87 2.53 -5.61
N LEU A 87 9.10 3.76 -5.20
CA LEU A 87 8.17 4.57 -4.44
C LEU A 87 7.62 5.67 -5.36
N GLU A 88 6.32 5.67 -5.57
CA GLU A 88 5.62 6.65 -6.41
C GLU A 88 4.60 7.44 -5.60
N TYR A 89 4.28 8.65 -6.05
CA TYR A 89 3.25 9.47 -5.44
C TYR A 89 2.30 10.06 -6.47
N ASP A 90 1.02 9.96 -6.15
CA ASP A 90 -0.05 10.59 -6.91
C ASP A 90 -0.56 11.82 -6.15
N HIS A 91 -0.24 13.01 -6.67
CA HIS A 91 -0.60 14.29 -6.03
C HIS A 91 -2.11 14.53 -5.96
N VAL A 92 -2.90 13.91 -6.84
CA VAL A 92 -4.34 14.16 -6.93
C VAL A 92 -5.10 13.31 -5.92
N SER A 93 -4.81 12.02 -5.88
CA SER A 93 -5.39 11.08 -4.91
C SER A 93 -4.69 11.12 -3.54
N ARG A 94 -3.49 11.72 -3.47
CA ARG A 94 -2.61 11.74 -2.29
C ARG A 94 -2.26 10.33 -1.81
N VAL A 95 -1.91 9.49 -2.78
CA VAL A 95 -1.53 8.09 -2.56
C VAL A 95 -0.04 7.93 -2.78
N ALA A 96 0.65 7.40 -1.79
CA ALA A 96 2.00 6.86 -1.96
C ALA A 96 1.90 5.37 -2.29
N LEU A 97 2.62 4.92 -3.31
CA LEU A 97 2.60 3.56 -3.82
C LEU A 97 4.02 2.98 -3.78
N LEU A 98 4.21 1.94 -2.98
CA LEU A 98 5.42 1.13 -3.00
C LEU A 98 5.14 -0.13 -3.82
N LYS A 99 5.90 -0.34 -4.90
CA LYS A 99 5.75 -1.51 -5.78
C LYS A 99 7.12 -2.02 -6.22
N ARG A 100 7.18 -3.26 -6.73
CA ARG A 100 8.42 -3.77 -7.33
C ARG A 100 8.73 -3.02 -8.63
N ASP A 101 10.02 -2.83 -8.91
CA ASP A 101 10.43 -2.33 -10.23
C ASP A 101 10.19 -3.39 -11.32
N ALA A 102 10.33 -2.99 -12.58
CA ALA A 102 10.05 -3.86 -13.73
C ALA A 102 10.98 -5.09 -13.79
N GLU A 103 12.20 -5.00 -13.24
CA GLU A 103 13.16 -6.09 -13.25
C GLU A 103 12.80 -7.17 -12.22
N HIS A 104 12.20 -6.75 -11.09
CA HIS A 104 11.85 -7.61 -9.96
C HIS A 104 10.36 -7.97 -9.90
N GLU A 105 9.54 -7.55 -10.88
CA GLU A 105 8.10 -7.85 -10.93
C GLU A 105 7.80 -9.36 -10.89
N LYS A 106 8.68 -10.18 -11.47
CA LYS A 106 8.55 -11.65 -11.50
C LYS A 106 8.64 -12.31 -10.13
N ASP A 107 9.26 -11.63 -9.16
CA ASP A 107 9.40 -12.10 -7.78
C ASP A 107 8.16 -11.79 -6.94
N ALA A 108 7.18 -11.08 -7.52
CA ALA A 108 5.95 -10.75 -6.82
C ALA A 108 5.09 -12.01 -6.55
N PRO A 109 4.29 -12.01 -5.48
CA PRO A 109 3.27 -13.03 -5.26
C PRO A 109 2.43 -13.26 -6.53
N LYS A 110 2.31 -14.53 -6.94
CA LYS A 110 1.56 -14.89 -8.15
C LYS A 110 0.10 -14.45 -8.01
N ARG A 111 -0.39 -13.71 -9.00
CA ARG A 111 -1.80 -13.36 -9.13
C ARG A 111 -2.45 -14.20 -10.21
N VAL A 112 -3.70 -14.56 -10.00
CA VAL A 112 -4.55 -15.11 -11.06
C VAL A 112 -5.14 -13.91 -11.80
N PRO A 113 -4.79 -13.66 -13.07
CA PRO A 113 -5.37 -12.56 -13.83
C PRO A 113 -6.89 -12.74 -13.91
N VAL A 114 -7.64 -11.69 -13.59
CA VAL A 114 -9.08 -11.67 -13.80
C VAL A 114 -9.34 -11.02 -15.16
N PRO A 115 -9.81 -11.76 -16.18
CA PRO A 115 -10.07 -11.18 -17.48
C PRO A 115 -11.24 -10.18 -17.38
N GLY A 116 -11.08 -8.99 -17.96
CA GLY A 116 -12.12 -7.96 -17.96
C GLY A 116 -11.60 -6.57 -18.31
N VAL A 117 -12.51 -5.61 -18.39
CA VAL A 117 -12.18 -4.18 -18.50
C VAL A 117 -12.85 -3.47 -17.33
N LEU A 118 -12.06 -2.87 -16.47
CA LEU A 118 -12.53 -1.94 -15.44
C LEU A 118 -12.40 -0.51 -15.95
N LEU A 119 -13.52 0.19 -16.08
CA LEU A 119 -13.55 1.61 -16.43
C LEU A 119 -13.91 2.43 -15.19
N VAL A 120 -13.05 3.37 -14.80
CA VAL A 120 -13.35 4.36 -13.76
C VAL A 120 -13.85 5.62 -14.46
N LEU A 121 -15.11 6.00 -14.19
CA LEU A 121 -15.76 7.19 -14.74
C LEU A 121 -15.94 8.23 -13.62
N THR A 122 -15.74 9.50 -13.95
CA THR A 122 -15.91 10.62 -13.01
C THR A 122 -16.92 11.62 -13.58
N ALA A 123 -17.71 12.27 -12.72
CA ALA A 123 -18.71 13.25 -13.14
C ALA A 123 -18.17 14.69 -13.08
N GLY A 124 -16.99 14.90 -12.50
CA GLY A 124 -16.33 16.20 -12.45
C GLY A 124 -14.96 16.16 -11.78
N THR A 125 -14.31 17.32 -11.70
CA THR A 125 -12.99 17.49 -11.09
C THR A 125 -12.97 17.19 -9.58
N ALA A 126 -14.11 17.35 -8.90
CA ALA A 126 -14.25 17.01 -7.48
C ALA A 126 -14.09 15.50 -7.20
N ASP A 127 -14.46 14.66 -8.17
CA ASP A 127 -14.37 13.20 -8.05
C ASP A 127 -12.98 12.66 -8.40
N LEU A 128 -12.10 13.50 -8.96
CA LEU A 128 -10.85 13.05 -9.58
C LEU A 128 -9.93 12.36 -8.57
N ALA A 129 -9.81 12.90 -7.35
CA ALA A 129 -9.01 12.29 -6.29
C ALA A 129 -9.50 10.87 -5.95
N VAL A 130 -10.81 10.70 -5.81
CA VAL A 130 -11.43 9.40 -5.49
C VAL A 130 -11.29 8.42 -6.65
N ALA A 131 -11.52 8.89 -7.87
CA ALA A 131 -11.39 8.08 -9.07
C ALA A 131 -9.95 7.59 -9.29
N GLN A 132 -8.99 8.45 -9.03
CA GLN A 132 -7.58 8.14 -9.21
C GLN A 132 -7.05 7.22 -8.09
N GLU A 133 -7.55 7.35 -6.86
CA GLU A 133 -7.35 6.36 -5.80
C GLU A 133 -7.92 5.00 -6.24
N ALA A 134 -9.17 4.96 -6.73
CA ALA A 134 -9.81 3.72 -7.18
C ALA A 134 -9.06 3.04 -8.33
N ALA A 135 -8.60 3.80 -9.32
CA ALA A 135 -7.79 3.29 -10.42
C ALA A 135 -6.45 2.73 -9.92
N THR A 136 -5.81 3.40 -8.96
CA THR A 136 -4.56 2.95 -8.36
C THR A 136 -4.77 1.67 -7.54
N THR A 137 -5.87 1.59 -6.77
CA THR A 137 -6.26 0.38 -6.05
C THR A 137 -6.49 -0.80 -7.00
N ALA A 138 -7.23 -0.61 -8.09
CA ALA A 138 -7.49 -1.67 -9.07
C ALA A 138 -6.19 -2.22 -9.68
N ARG A 139 -5.29 -1.32 -10.14
CA ARG A 139 -3.96 -1.71 -10.62
C ARG A 139 -3.14 -2.42 -9.55
N ALA A 140 -3.14 -1.89 -8.33
CA ALA A 140 -2.46 -2.49 -7.19
C ALA A 140 -3.03 -3.87 -6.85
N MET A 141 -4.29 -4.17 -7.17
CA MET A 141 -4.90 -5.49 -7.05
C MET A 141 -4.66 -6.42 -8.26
N GLY A 142 -4.21 -5.88 -9.38
CA GLY A 142 -3.99 -6.64 -10.62
C GLY A 142 -5.27 -6.85 -11.44
N VAL A 143 -6.19 -5.88 -11.36
CA VAL A 143 -7.44 -5.79 -12.13
C VAL A 143 -7.30 -4.71 -13.19
#